data_AF-A0A2E2VHH0-F1
#
_entry.id   AF-A0A2E2VHH0-F1
#
_cell.length_a   1.000
_cell.length_b   1.000
_cell.length_c   1.000
_cell.angle_alpha   90.00
_cell.angle_beta   90.00
_cell.angle_gamma   90.00
#
_symmetry.space_group_name_H-M   'P 1'
#
loop_
_entity.id
_entity.type
_entity.pdbx_description
1 polymer ?
#
loop_
_entity_poly.entity_id
_entity_poly.type
_entity_poly.pdbx_seq_one_letter_code
_entity_poly.pdbx_strand_id
1 'polypeptide(L)' 'MPTQYVRCNWMLSLALDENGDPCRYMAQAETADDVVADVSKHIQSVHGIDPADLQNNIRAVTKPIRTKPLGTRAPGEH' A
#
# COMPACT_ATOMS: atom_id res chain seq x y z
N MET A 1 -9.13 8.14 13.64
CA MET A 1 -8.87 6.69 13.58
C MET A 1 -7.60 6.48 12.77
N PRO A 2 -6.78 5.44 13.01
CA PRO A 2 -5.57 5.23 12.22
C PRO A 2 -5.96 4.80 10.79
N THR A 3 -5.89 5.73 9.84
CA THR A 3 -6.05 5.43 8.41
C THR A 3 -5.01 4.39 8.02
N GLN A 4 -5.37 3.41 7.20
CA GLN A 4 -4.45 2.40 6.67
C GLN A 4 -4.11 2.74 5.22
N TYR A 5 -2.91 2.35 4.79
CA TYR A 5 -2.48 2.58 3.41
C TYR A 5 -1.67 1.41 2.88
N VAL A 6 -1.68 1.26 1.57
CA VAL A 6 -0.84 0.32 0.83
C VAL A 6 -0.35 0.99 -0.45
N ARG A 7 0.89 0.66 -0.85
CA ARG A 7 1.47 1.10 -2.12
C ARG A 7 1.56 -0.09 -3.07
N CYS A 8 1.04 0.07 -4.27
CA CYS A 8 1.04 -0.99 -5.29
C CYS A 8 2.47 -1.44 -5.65
N ASN A 9 3.41 -0.49 -5.83
CA ASN A 9 4.83 -0.79 -6.07
C ASN A 9 5.45 -1.75 -5.04
N TRP A 10 4.99 -1.66 -3.80
CA TRP A 10 5.56 -2.39 -2.67
C TRP A 10 5.03 -3.82 -2.56
N MET A 11 3.91 -4.08 -3.24
CA MET A 11 3.20 -5.34 -3.23
C MET A 11 3.67 -6.30 -4.34
N LEU A 12 4.21 -5.74 -5.43
CA LEU A 12 4.61 -6.47 -6.64
C LEU A 12 6.12 -6.39 -6.92
N SER A 13 6.93 -6.04 -5.92
CA SER A 13 8.41 -6.07 -5.98
C SER A 13 9.05 -5.50 -7.26
N LEU A 14 8.48 -4.44 -7.87
CA LEU A 14 8.76 -3.88 -9.22
C LEU A 14 7.63 -4.13 -10.25
N ALA A 15 6.35 -3.98 -9.91
CA ALA A 15 5.31 -3.84 -10.94
C ALA A 15 5.58 -2.57 -11.74
N LEU A 16 6.17 -2.76 -12.91
CA LEU A 16 6.31 -1.74 -13.92
C LEU A 16 4.96 -1.63 -14.64
N ASP A 17 4.50 -0.40 -14.81
CA ASP A 17 3.40 -0.06 -15.69
C ASP A 17 3.76 -0.39 -17.15
N GLU A 18 2.80 -0.34 -18.08
CA GLU A 18 3.02 -0.56 -19.52
C GLU A 18 4.16 0.31 -20.10
N ASN A 19 4.48 1.44 -19.44
CA ASN A 19 5.55 2.37 -19.80
C ASN A 19 6.93 2.03 -19.18
N GLY A 20 7.03 0.99 -18.35
CA GLY A 20 8.28 0.66 -17.63
C GLY A 20 8.49 1.48 -16.36
N ASP A 21 7.51 2.28 -15.93
CA ASP A 21 7.56 3.08 -14.72
C ASP A 21 7.06 2.31 -13.50
N PRO A 22 7.67 2.49 -12.30
CA PRO A 22 7.20 1.83 -11.10
C PRO A 22 5.81 2.32 -10.72
N CYS A 23 4.87 1.40 -10.47
CA CYS A 23 3.49 1.74 -10.15
C CYS A 23 3.36 2.58 -8.87
N ARG A 24 3.09 3.89 -8.99
CA ARG A 24 3.04 4.84 -7.85
C ARG A 24 1.70 4.88 -7.13
N TYR A 25 0.78 3.98 -7.45
CA TYR A 25 -0.55 3.99 -6.86
C TYR A 25 -0.51 3.69 -5.35
N MET A 26 -1.30 4.45 -4.60
CA MET A 26 -1.47 4.31 -3.17
C MET A 26 -2.96 4.28 -2.85
N ALA A 27 -3.43 3.18 -2.27
CA ALA A 27 -4.75 3.09 -1.67
C ALA A 27 -4.66 3.49 -0.20
N GLN A 28 -5.65 4.24 0.26
CA GLN A 28 -5.71 4.72 1.64
C GLN A 28 -7.17 4.80 2.09
N ALA A 29 -7.48 4.12 3.19
CA ALA A 29 -8.83 4.04 3.73
C ALA A 29 -8.82 3.82 5.26
N GLU A 30 -9.99 3.94 5.88
CA GLU A 30 -10.12 3.80 7.33
C GLU A 30 -10.01 2.35 7.82
N THR A 31 -10.27 1.38 6.93
CA THR A 31 -10.23 -0.06 7.22
C THR A 31 -9.32 -0.80 6.25
N ALA A 32 -8.73 -1.91 6.70
CA ALA A 32 -7.83 -2.72 5.90
C ALA A 32 -8.56 -3.32 4.69
N ASP A 33 -9.82 -3.72 4.87
CA ASP A 33 -10.63 -4.30 3.81
C ASP A 33 -10.96 -3.30 2.71
N ASP A 34 -11.17 -2.02 3.05
CA ASP A 34 -11.40 -0.97 2.06
C ASP A 34 -10.11 -0.64 1.27
N VAL A 35 -8.97 -0.59 1.97
CA VAL A 35 -7.63 -0.48 1.33
C VAL A 35 -7.37 -1.65 0.37
N VAL A 36 -7.71 -2.88 0.78
CA VAL A 36 -7.54 -4.08 -0.03
C VAL A 36 -8.45 -4.04 -1.24
N ALA A 37 -9.72 -3.63 -1.08
CA ALA A 37 -10.67 -3.52 -2.19
C ALA A 37 -10.24 -2.49 -3.23
N ASP A 38 -9.74 -1.33 -2.79
CA ASP A 38 -9.27 -0.26 -3.67
C ASP A 38 -8.03 -0.67 -4.47
N VAL A 39 -7.01 -1.24 -3.80
CA VAL A 39 -5.82 -1.74 -4.52
C VAL A 39 -6.12 -2.96 -5.40
N SER A 40 -7.06 -3.82 -5.01
CA SER A 40 -7.46 -4.97 -5.83
C SER A 40 -8.08 -4.52 -7.16
N LYS A 41 -8.92 -3.49 -7.15
CA LYS A 41 -9.47 -2.88 -8.36
C LYS A 41 -8.37 -2.29 -9.23
N HIS A 42 -7.42 -1.58 -8.63
CA HIS A 42 -6.29 -1.01 -9.36
C HIS A 42 -5.44 -2.08 -10.04
N ILE A 43 -5.08 -3.15 -9.33
CA ILE A 43 -4.25 -4.24 -9.88
C ILE A 43 -4.95 -4.95 -11.04
N GLN A 44 -6.25 -5.22 -10.91
CA GLN A 44 -7.01 -5.82 -12.00
C GLN A 44 -7.10 -4.88 -13.21
N SER A 45 -7.30 -3.57 -12.99
CA SER A 45 -7.46 -2.62 -14.07
C SER A 45 -6.15 -2.22 -14.77
N VAL A 46 -5.03 -2.16 -14.04
CA VAL A 46 -3.74 -1.66 -14.55
C VAL A 46 -2.80 -2.80 -14.89
N HIS A 47 -2.72 -3.81 -14.04
CA HIS A 47 -1.79 -4.94 -14.23
C HIS A 47 -2.47 -6.17 -14.83
N GLY A 48 -3.81 -6.22 -14.88
CA GLY A 48 -4.55 -7.39 -15.37
C GLY A 48 -4.35 -8.65 -14.53
N ILE A 49 -3.84 -8.50 -13.29
CA ILE A 49 -3.56 -9.61 -12.39
C ILE A 49 -4.80 -9.89 -11.55
N ASP A 50 -5.08 -11.17 -11.33
CA ASP A 50 -6.18 -11.57 -10.46
C ASP A 50 -5.86 -11.22 -8.99
N PRO A 51 -6.69 -10.40 -8.32
CA PRO A 51 -6.42 -9.96 -6.97
C PRO A 51 -6.60 -11.06 -5.93
N ALA A 52 -7.27 -12.18 -6.24
CA ALA A 52 -7.61 -13.20 -5.24
C ALA A 52 -6.38 -13.86 -4.62
N ASP A 53 -5.34 -14.11 -5.42
CA ASP A 53 -4.07 -14.67 -4.96
C ASP A 53 -3.23 -13.64 -4.17
N LEU A 54 -3.43 -12.35 -4.48
CA LEU A 54 -2.66 -11.26 -3.89
C LEU A 54 -3.27 -10.71 -2.60
N GLN A 55 -4.55 -10.96 -2.30
CA GLN A 55 -5.25 -10.45 -1.10
C GLN A 55 -4.45 -10.60 0.21
N ASN A 56 -3.82 -11.76 0.41
CA ASN A 56 -2.98 -12.02 1.59
C ASN A 56 -1.72 -11.16 1.62
N ASN A 57 -1.09 -10.96 0.46
CA ASN A 57 0.07 -10.08 0.31
C ASN A 57 -0.32 -8.63 0.57
N ILE A 58 -1.47 -8.17 0.05
CA ILE A 58 -1.96 -6.80 0.27
C ILE A 58 -2.15 -6.54 1.75
N ARG A 59 -2.83 -7.46 2.44
CA ARG A 59 -3.05 -7.40 3.88
C ARG A 59 -1.74 -7.39 4.68
N ALA A 60 -0.73 -8.14 4.25
CA ALA A 60 0.58 -8.19 4.90
C ALA A 60 1.38 -6.89 4.73
N VAL A 61 1.26 -6.21 3.58
CA VAL A 61 1.97 -4.95 3.32
C VAL A 61 1.19 -3.70 3.74
N THR A 62 -0.12 -3.79 3.96
CA THR A 62 -0.95 -2.69 4.46
C THR A 62 -0.38 -2.17 5.77
N LYS A 63 0.03 -0.91 5.76
CA LYS A 63 0.59 -0.25 6.95
C LYS A 63 -0.46 0.66 7.56
N PRO A 64 -0.57 0.72 8.89
CA PRO A 64 -1.29 1.82 9.53
C PRO A 64 -0.52 3.12 9.28
N ILE A 65 -1.21 4.16 8.80
CA ILE A 65 -0.75 5.54 8.89
C ILE A 65 -0.68 5.85 10.38
N ARG A 66 0.50 5.65 10.98
CA ARG A 66 0.78 6.16 12.31
C ARG A 66 0.75 7.68 12.22
N THR A 67 -0.30 8.29 12.75
CA THR A 67 -0.34 9.71 13.13
C THR A 67 0.58 9.99 14.33
N LYS A 68 1.79 9.38 14.36
CA LYS A 68 2.80 9.85 15.30
C LYS A 68 3.07 11.30 14.91
N PRO A 69 2.91 12.28 15.82
CA PRO A 69 3.47 13.59 15.57
C PRO A 69 4.95 13.39 15.25
N LEU A 70 5.39 13.97 14.15
CA LEU A 70 6.77 13.98 13.71
C LEU A 70 7.59 14.77 14.75
N GLY A 71 7.88 14.19 15.92
CA GLY A 71 8.32 14.98 17.07
C GLY A 71 8.75 14.24 18.34
N THR A 72 8.99 12.92 18.32
CA THR A 72 9.60 12.22 19.48
C THR A 72 10.74 11.27 19.11
N ARG A 73 11.49 11.56 18.04
CA ARG A 73 12.92 11.20 18.10
C ARG A 73 13.55 12.19 19.08
N ALA A 74 13.86 11.73 20.29
CA ALA A 74 14.72 12.48 21.17
C ALA A 74 16.00 12.85 20.39
N PRO A 75 16.39 14.13 20.33
CA PRO A 75 17.70 14.48 19.80
C PRO A 75 18.74 14.16 20.88
N GLY A 76 19.43 13.03 20.73
CA GLY A 76 20.64 12.74 21.50
C GLY A 76 20.79 11.28 21.93
N GLU A 77 22.07 10.89 22.04
CA GLU A 77 22.62 9.64 22.61
C GLU A 77 22.67 8.47 21.60
N HIS A 78 23.80 8.11 20.98
CA HIS A 78 25.23 8.26 21.31
C HIS A 78 26.04 8.20 19.99
#